data_AF-A0A2U1ZT87-F1
#
_entry.id   AF-A0A2U1ZT87-F1
#
_cell.length_a   1.000
_cell.length_b   1.000
_cell.length_c   1.000
_cell.angle_alpha   90.00
_cell.angle_beta   90.00
_cell.angle_gamma   90.00
#
_symmetry.space_group_name_H-M   'P 1'
#
loop_
_entity.id
_entity.type
_entity.pdbx_description
1 polymer ?
#
loop_
_entity_poly.entity_id
_entity_poly.type
_entity_poly.pdbx_seq_one_letter_code
_entity_poly.pdbx_strand_id
1 'polypeptide(L)'
;MTCSIANAEFAPPPGDACEWRGQVAVLGIDGVTMPCPDAAAQAAGDGVPVLEYGTSTTIGAWACTSSERGVECFSRADGTGFTLARAAFTSYGPGRLA
;
A
#
# COMPACT_ATOMS: atom_id res chain seq x y z
N MET A 1 8.49 -2.75 -3.02
CA MET A 1 7.99 -1.41 -2.65
C MET A 1 7.08 -1.55 -1.45
N THR A 2 7.19 -0.67 -0.46
CA THR A 2 6.40 -0.74 0.78
C THR A 2 5.61 0.54 0.96
N CYS A 3 4.32 0.40 1.25
CA CYS A 3 3.44 1.50 1.62
C CYS A 3 2.91 1.26 3.03
N SER A 4 3.08 2.24 3.90
CA SER A 4 2.54 2.23 5.25
C SER A 4 1.48 3.30 5.43
N ILE A 5 0.48 3.01 6.26
CA ILE A 5 -0.56 3.95 6.66
C ILE A 5 -0.74 3.88 8.17
N ALA A 6 -0.67 5.04 8.84
CA ALA A 6 -0.78 5.10 10.29
C ALA A 6 -2.17 4.68 10.81
N ASN A 7 -3.23 4.90 10.02
CA ASN A 7 -4.60 4.60 10.40
C ASN A 7 -5.29 3.78 9.29
N ALA A 8 -5.66 2.54 9.61
CA ALA A 8 -6.43 1.66 8.75
C ALA A 8 -7.69 1.20 9.51
N GLU A 9 -8.84 1.28 8.87
CA GLU A 9 -10.16 0.95 9.43
C GLU A 9 -10.89 -0.12 8.60
N PHE A 10 -10.30 -0.55 7.49
CA PHE A 10 -10.81 -1.66 6.70
C PHE A 10 -10.49 -3.00 7.37
N ALA A 11 -11.29 -4.02 7.07
CA ALA A 11 -10.94 -5.40 7.37
C ALA A 11 -9.82 -5.86 6.41
N PRO A 12 -8.64 -6.25 6.91
CA PRO A 12 -7.57 -6.74 6.04
C PRO A 12 -8.00 -8.02 5.31
N PRO A 13 -7.49 -8.28 4.09
CA PRO A 13 -7.69 -9.56 3.42
C PRO A 13 -7.18 -10.73 4.28
N PRO A 14 -7.73 -11.95 4.11
CA PRO A 14 -7.33 -13.14 4.85
C PRO A 14 -5.81 -13.36 4.94
N GLY A 15 -5.35 -13.90 6.07
CA GLY A 15 -3.94 -14.18 6.35
C GLY A 15 -3.67 -14.19 7.84
N ASP A 16 -2.39 -14.07 8.21
CA ASP A 16 -1.99 -14.01 9.63
C ASP A 16 -2.62 -12.80 10.33
N ALA A 17 -3.24 -13.07 11.48
CA ALA A 17 -3.82 -12.05 12.34
C ALA A 17 -2.77 -11.51 13.31
N CYS A 18 -2.62 -10.20 13.36
CA CYS A 18 -1.73 -9.49 14.27
C CYS A 18 -2.29 -8.09 14.54
N GLU A 19 -1.81 -7.46 15.61
CA GLU A 19 -2.33 -6.19 16.13
C GLU A 19 -2.34 -5.07 15.07
N TRP A 20 -1.29 -4.99 14.24
CA TRP A 20 -1.08 -3.93 13.26
C TRP A 20 -1.36 -4.35 11.81
N ARG A 21 -2.09 -5.45 11.63
CA ARG A 21 -2.45 -5.95 10.30
C ARG A 21 -3.24 -4.89 9.53
N GLY A 22 -2.89 -4.64 8.28
CA GLY A 22 -3.54 -3.60 7.47
C GLY A 22 -2.74 -2.30 7.34
N GLN A 23 -1.77 -2.06 8.23
CA GLN A 23 -0.99 -0.82 8.20
C GLN A 23 0.17 -0.84 7.20
N VAL A 24 0.58 -2.01 6.71
CA VAL A 24 1.69 -2.16 5.76
C VAL A 24 1.27 -3.05 4.59
N ALA A 25 1.37 -2.52 3.38
CA ALA A 25 1.22 -3.27 2.13
C ALA A 25 2.55 -3.27 1.37
N VAL A 26 2.91 -4.41 0.80
CA VAL A 26 4.15 -4.59 0.04
C VAL A 26 3.80 -5.07 -1.36
N LEU A 27 4.33 -4.39 -2.37
CA LEU A 27 4.32 -4.84 -3.75
C LEU A 27 5.72 -5.29 -4.15
N GLY A 28 5.87 -6.60 -4.32
CA GLY A 28 7.09 -7.26 -4.77
C GLY A 28 6.92 -7.85 -6.17
N ILE A 29 7.95 -8.57 -6.62
CA ILE A 29 7.90 -9.29 -7.91
C ILE A 29 6.90 -10.45 -7.89
N ASP A 30 6.69 -11.05 -6.72
CA ASP A 30 5.73 -12.15 -6.51
C ASP A 30 4.29 -11.66 -6.30
N GLY A 31 4.07 -10.33 -6.30
CA GLY A 31 2.76 -9.71 -6.12
C GLY A 31 2.61 -8.89 -4.84
N VAL A 32 1.37 -8.75 -4.41
CA VAL A 32 0.96 -7.95 -3.24
C VAL A 32 0.90 -8.82 -2.00
N THR A 33 1.58 -8.39 -0.95
CA THR A 33 1.48 -8.99 0.38
C THR A 33 1.14 -7.94 1.41
N MET A 34 0.60 -8.37 2.54
CA MET A 34 0.28 -7.50 3.66
C MET A 34 0.83 -8.14 4.94
N PRO A 35 2.11 -7.88 5.26
CA PRO A 35 2.79 -8.51 6.38
C PRO A 35 2.25 -8.04 7.73
N CYS A 36 2.64 -8.74 8.79
CA CYS A 36 2.50 -8.31 10.17
C CYS A 36 3.70 -7.47 10.58
N PRO A 37 3.55 -6.15 10.78
CA PRO A 37 4.66 -5.33 11.26
C PRO A 37 4.82 -5.48 12.78
N ASP A 38 6.06 -5.38 13.25
CA ASP A 38 6.41 -5.48 14.68
C ASP A 38 6.01 -4.26 15.51
N ALA A 39 5.63 -3.16 14.84
CA ALA A 39 5.20 -1.92 15.46
C ALA A 39 4.18 -1.21 14.56
N ALA A 40 3.38 -0.33 15.18
CA ALA A 40 2.43 0.50 14.47
C ALA A 40 3.14 1.39 13.42
N ALA A 41 2.52 1.54 12.25
CA ALA A 41 2.96 2.52 11.27
C ALA A 41 2.83 3.93 11.84
N GLN A 42 3.89 4.72 11.70
CA GLN A 42 3.90 6.11 12.13
C GLN A 42 3.42 7.02 11.01
N ALA A 43 2.84 8.16 11.38
CA ALA A 43 2.61 9.22 10.42
C ALA A 43 3.96 9.65 9.81
N ALA A 44 3.94 10.03 8.53
CA ALA A 44 5.13 10.60 7.90
C ALA A 44 5.58 11.84 8.71
N GLY A 45 6.86 11.87 9.10
CA GLY A 45 7.40 12.96 9.90
C GLY A 45 7.53 14.27 9.11
N ASP A 46 7.82 15.34 9.83
CA ASP A 46 8.07 16.65 9.24
C ASP A 46 9.26 16.57 8.25
N GLY A 47 9.06 17.08 7.03
CA GLY A 47 10.08 17.10 5.98
C GLY A 47 10.07 15.89 5.03
N VAL A 48 9.18 14.92 5.22
CA VAL A 48 8.91 13.91 4.19
C VAL A 48 8.20 14.58 3.02
N PRO A 49 8.69 14.43 1.76
CA PRO A 49 8.01 14.98 0.60
C PRO A 49 6.56 14.50 0.52
N VAL A 50 5.63 15.45 0.51
CA VAL A 50 4.20 15.16 0.36
C VAL A 50 3.90 14.94 -1.12
N LEU A 51 3.23 13.83 -1.41
CA LEU A 51 2.71 13.54 -2.73
C LEU A 51 1.27 14.09 -2.82
N GLU A 52 1.15 15.29 -3.38
CA GLU A 52 -0.14 15.96 -3.59
C GLU A 52 -1.13 15.07 -4.34
N TYR A 53 -2.43 15.24 -4.09
CA TYR A 53 -3.42 14.46 -4.81
C TYR A 53 -3.35 14.69 -6.33
N GLY A 54 -3.50 13.61 -7.08
CA GLY A 54 -3.34 13.60 -8.54
C GLY A 54 -1.88 13.48 -9.00
N THR A 55 -0.91 13.48 -8.09
CA THR A 55 0.50 13.31 -8.44
C THR A 55 0.96 11.86 -8.32
N SER A 56 1.89 11.49 -9.20
CA SER A 56 2.48 10.16 -9.25
C SER A 56 3.99 10.24 -9.02
N THR A 57 4.52 9.28 -8.28
CA THR A 57 5.95 9.04 -8.14
C THR A 57 6.32 7.67 -8.70
N THR A 58 7.51 7.56 -9.28
CA THR A 58 8.04 6.30 -9.82
C THR A 58 9.31 5.93 -9.07
N ILE A 59 9.36 4.71 -8.56
CA ILE A 59 10.50 4.16 -7.85
C ILE A 59 10.86 2.86 -8.57
N GLY A 60 11.86 2.90 -9.46
CA GLY A 60 12.22 1.75 -10.29
C GLY A 60 11.11 1.31 -11.25
N ALA A 61 10.77 0.02 -11.24
CA ALA A 61 9.65 -0.56 -12.00
C ALA A 61 8.26 -0.37 -11.36
N TRP A 62 8.16 0.40 -10.26
CA TRP A 62 6.92 0.59 -9.51
C TRP A 62 6.48 2.05 -9.61
N ALA A 63 5.19 2.29 -9.79
CA ALA A 63 4.61 3.63 -9.78
C ALA A 63 3.54 3.72 -8.70
N CYS A 64 3.52 4.82 -7.96
CA CYS A 64 2.49 5.13 -6.99
C CYS A 64 1.82 6.47 -7.33
N THR A 65 0.51 6.50 -7.30
CA THR A 65 -0.30 7.71 -7.50
C THR A 65 -1.08 8.01 -6.24
N SER A 66 -0.94 9.22 -5.72
CA SER A 66 -1.76 9.72 -4.62
C SER A 66 -3.08 10.26 -5.18
N SER A 67 -4.21 9.87 -4.60
CA SER A 67 -5.52 10.39 -4.97
C SER A 67 -6.40 10.54 -3.74
N GLU A 68 -7.52 11.25 -3.88
CA GLU A 68 -8.54 11.35 -2.82
C GLU A 68 -9.11 9.98 -2.41
N ARG A 69 -8.99 8.97 -3.27
CA ARG A 69 -9.44 7.60 -2.99
C ARG A 69 -8.39 6.74 -2.28
N GLY A 70 -7.21 7.29 -2.04
CA GLY A 70 -6.06 6.58 -1.48
C GLY A 70 -4.86 6.58 -2.42
N VAL A 71 -3.80 5.90 -1.97
CA VAL A 71 -2.56 5.71 -2.74
C VAL A 71 -2.68 4.41 -3.52
N GLU A 72 -2.64 4.51 -4.84
CA GLU A 72 -2.52 3.36 -5.73
C GLU A 72 -1.05 3.11 -6.04
N CYS A 73 -0.57 1.88 -5.87
CA CYS A 73 0.77 1.49 -6.29
C CYS A 73 0.70 0.25 -7.18
N PHE A 74 1.40 0.28 -8.31
CA PHE A 74 1.39 -0.81 -9.28
C PHE A 74 2.76 -1.06 -9.91
N SER A 75 2.95 -2.29 -10.34
CA SER A 75 4.10 -2.77 -11.08
C SER A 75 3.89 -2.42 -12.55
N ARG A 76 4.88 -1.72 -13.11
CA ARG A 76 4.90 -1.36 -14.54
C ARG A 76 5.30 -2.55 -15.41
N ALA A 77 5.69 -3.68 -14.81
CA ALA A 77 6.11 -4.88 -15.54
C ALA A 77 4.91 -5.74 -15.97
N ASP A 78 3.93 -5.93 -15.08
CA ASP A 78 2.82 -6.87 -15.25
C ASP A 78 1.45 -6.26 -14.91
N GLY A 79 1.41 -5.02 -14.40
CA GLY A 79 0.19 -4.35 -13.99
C GLY A 79 -0.39 -4.84 -12.65
N THR A 80 0.34 -5.67 -11.89
CA THR A 80 -0.08 -6.02 -10.52
C THR A 80 -0.03 -4.80 -9.62
N GLY A 81 -1.08 -4.56 -8.84
CA GLY A 81 -1.14 -3.37 -8.00
C GLY A 81 -2.16 -3.45 -6.87
N PHE A 82 -2.18 -2.41 -6.05
CA PHE A 82 -3.13 -2.22 -4.98
C PHE A 82 -3.47 -0.74 -4.78
N THR A 83 -4.64 -0.49 -4.18
CA THR A 83 -5.02 0.81 -3.63
C THR A 83 -5.15 0.69 -2.13
N LEU A 84 -4.43 1.56 -1.40
CA LEU A 84 -4.45 1.65 0.06
C LEU A 84 -5.04 2.99 0.49
N ALA A 85 -6.12 2.93 1.27
CA ALA A 85 -6.78 4.07 1.89
C ALA A 85 -7.15 3.74 3.34
N ARG A 86 -7.47 4.76 4.14
CA ARG A 86 -7.89 4.56 5.54
C ARG A 86 -9.07 3.58 5.65
N ALA A 87 -10.09 3.78 4.83
CA ALA A 87 -11.34 3.01 4.91
C ALA A 87 -11.41 1.79 3.98
N ALA A 88 -10.41 1.57 3.12
CA ALA A 88 -10.45 0.50 2.12
C ALA A 88 -9.06 0.05 1.66
N PHE A 89 -8.95 -1.24 1.37
CA PHE A 89 -7.84 -1.81 0.63
C PHE A 89 -8.37 -2.67 -0.52
N THR A 90 -7.77 -2.53 -1.69
CA THR A 90 -8.07 -3.39 -2.85
C THR A 90 -6.78 -3.75 -3.55
N SER A 91 -6.73 -4.94 -4.17
CA SER A 91 -5.60 -5.34 -5.01
C SER A 91 -6.07 -6.02 -6.28
N TYR A 92 -5.24 -5.95 -7.33
CA TYR A 92 -5.58 -6.42 -8.67
C TYR A 92 -4.35 -6.94 -9.42
N GLY A 93 -4.61 -7.59 -10.56
CA GLY A 93 -3.58 -8.21 -11.39
C GLY A 93 -3.32 -9.68 -11.03
N PRO A 94 -2.31 -10.29 -11.69
CA PRO A 94 -1.95 -11.70 -11.50
C PRO A 94 -1.43 -12.00 -10.09
N GLY A 95 -0.69 -11.07 -9.47
CA GLY A 95 -0.16 -11.21 -8.11
C GLY A 95 -1.03 -10.56 -7.03
N ARG A 96 -2.34 -10.45 -7.23
CA ARG A 96 -3.24 -9.79 -6.26
C ARG A 96 -3.33 -10.56 -4.93
N LEU A 97 -3.51 -9.81 -3.85
CA LEU A 97 -3.82 -10.34 -2.52
C LEU A 97 -5.33 -10.59 -2.41
N ALA A 98 -5.70 -11.85 -2.21
CA ALA A 98 -7.08 -12.32 -2.07
C ALA A 98 -7.63 -12.09 -0.65
#